data_AF-A0A482RN67-F1
#
_entry.id   AF-A0A482RN67-F1
#
_cell.length_a   1.000
_cell.length_b   1.000
_cell.length_c   1.000
_cell.angle_alpha   90.00
_cell.angle_beta   90.00
_cell.angle_gamma   90.00
#
_symmetry.space_group_name_H-M   'P 1'
#
loop_
_entity.id
_entity.type
_entity.pdbx_description
1 polymer ?
#
loop_
_entity_poly.entity_id
_entity_poly.type
_entity_poly.pdbx_seq_one_letter_code
_entity_poly.pdbx_strand_id
1 'polypeptide(L)'
;MVVPSPARGVLQACTCVDMLLPRCLVYLACFTLCGWALPAARRRVSSEGVAWAGVRSSCSLSVCAAIPALEREVCIAYCTSPACYQVVYGEDALLPGEVDPRREKAYRSCLQRVAKARKRGGRWPPLLLQQEGHTDEPDDIL
;
A
#
# COMPACT_ATOMS: atom_id res chain seq x y z
N MET A 1 54.91 68.37 36.15
CA MET A 1 55.83 67.40 35.53
C MET A 1 55.11 66.73 34.37
N VAL A 2 55.75 66.74 33.19
CA VAL A 2 55.67 65.76 32.08
C VAL A 2 54.30 65.52 31.39
N VAL A 3 54.24 65.92 30.11
CA VAL A 3 53.33 65.43 29.05
C VAL A 3 53.86 64.06 28.56
N PRO A 4 53.03 63.12 28.05
CA PRO A 4 52.83 63.07 26.60
C PRO A 4 51.43 62.57 26.12
N SER A 5 51.04 63.06 24.95
CA SER A 5 50.05 62.48 24.01
C SER A 5 50.68 61.24 23.31
N PRO A 6 49.95 60.34 22.59
CA PRO A 6 49.51 60.65 21.21
C PRO A 6 48.28 59.88 20.65
N ALA A 7 47.59 60.56 19.72
CA ALA A 7 47.10 60.14 18.38
C ALA A 7 46.61 58.71 18.06
N ARG A 8 45.47 58.66 17.34
CA ARG A 8 45.10 57.88 16.11
C ARG A 8 43.55 57.80 16.09
N GLY A 9 42.78 58.22 15.09
CA GLY A 9 43.01 58.25 13.65
C GLY A 9 42.18 57.13 12.98
N VAL A 10 41.40 57.52 11.96
CA VAL A 10 40.90 56.72 10.82
C VAL A 10 39.40 56.38 10.78
N LEU A 11 38.88 56.65 9.58
CA LEU A 11 37.54 56.68 9.00
C LEU A 11 36.80 55.33 8.99
N GLN A 12 35.46 55.37 8.94
CA GLN A 12 34.61 54.24 8.53
C GLN A 12 33.39 54.79 7.77
N ALA A 13 33.42 54.82 6.43
CA ALA A 13 33.16 53.76 5.45
C ALA A 13 31.67 53.62 5.04
N CYS A 14 31.37 54.22 3.89
CA CYS A 14 30.49 53.79 2.80
C CYS A 14 29.19 53.01 3.09
N THR A 15 28.08 53.71 2.84
CA THR A 15 26.73 53.20 2.58
C THR A 15 26.66 52.43 1.26
N CYS A 16 26.65 51.09 1.29
CA CYS A 16 26.42 50.26 0.08
C CYS A 16 25.47 49.06 0.28
N VAL A 17 24.77 48.95 1.43
CA VAL A 17 24.03 47.73 1.79
C VAL A 17 22.51 47.80 1.56
N ASP A 18 21.96 48.96 1.19
CA ASP A 18 20.50 49.22 1.24
C ASP A 18 19.66 48.79 0.02
N MET A 19 20.24 48.18 -1.02
CA MET A 19 19.51 47.90 -2.28
C MET A 19 19.30 46.42 -2.64
N LEU A 20 19.56 45.47 -1.72
CA LEU A 20 19.25 44.04 -1.93
C LEU A 20 18.12 43.49 -1.05
N LEU A 21 17.77 44.17 0.05
CA LEU A 21 16.77 43.70 1.00
C LEU A 21 15.31 43.66 0.47
N PRO A 22 14.81 44.63 -0.34
CA PRO A 22 13.39 44.64 -0.71
C PRO A 22 13.04 43.60 -1.78
N ARG A 23 14.00 43.20 -2.63
CA ARG A 23 13.78 42.15 -3.64
C ARG A 23 13.62 40.77 -3.01
N CYS A 24 14.42 40.46 -1.98
CA CYS A 24 14.32 39.19 -1.26
C CYS A 24 12.99 39.04 -0.52
N LEU A 25 12.46 40.11 0.08
CA LEU A 25 11.19 40.07 0.79
C LEU A 25 10.00 39.78 -0.14
N VAL A 26 10.00 40.29 -1.38
CA VAL A 26 8.94 40.01 -2.36
C VAL A 26 8.94 38.54 -2.80
N TYR A 27 10.13 37.94 -3.02
CA TYR A 27 10.23 36.52 -3.37
C TYR A 27 9.79 35.60 -2.22
N LEU A 28 10.16 35.93 -0.98
CA LEU A 28 9.76 35.17 0.20
C LEU A 28 8.24 35.25 0.44
N ALA A 29 7.62 36.43 0.25
CA ALA A 29 6.17 36.59 0.35
C ALA A 29 5.40 35.81 -0.74
N CYS A 30 5.93 35.74 -1.96
CA CYS A 30 5.29 35.01 -3.05
C CYS A 30 5.34 33.48 -2.83
N PHE A 31 6.45 32.98 -2.26
CA PHE A 31 6.60 31.57 -1.87
C PHE A 31 5.64 31.16 -0.75
N THR A 32 5.40 32.04 0.23
CA THR A 32 4.48 31.75 1.33
C THR A 32 3.01 31.85 0.91
N LEU A 33 2.65 32.71 -0.04
CA LEU A 33 1.28 32.88 -0.50
C LEU A 33 0.81 31.78 -1.49
N CYS A 34 1.69 31.27 -2.34
CA CYS A 34 1.31 30.23 -3.33
C CYS A 34 1.57 28.79 -2.87
N GLY A 35 2.43 28.57 -1.86
CA GLY A 35 2.88 27.23 -1.46
C GLY A 35 1.95 26.45 -0.52
N TRP A 36 0.93 27.09 0.08
CA TRP A 36 0.19 26.55 1.23
C TRP A 36 -1.28 26.19 0.95
N ALA A 37 -1.72 26.23 -0.32
CA ALA A 37 -3.15 26.09 -0.66
C ALA A 37 -3.48 25.01 -1.69
N LEU A 38 -2.61 24.02 -1.93
CA LEU A 38 -3.07 22.76 -2.51
C LEU A 38 -3.34 21.77 -1.38
N PRO A 39 -4.61 21.51 -1.01
CA PRO A 39 -4.91 20.37 -0.16
C PRO A 39 -4.44 19.13 -0.93
N ALA A 40 -3.35 18.52 -0.47
CA ALA A 40 -2.91 17.23 -0.96
C ALA A 40 -4.10 16.29 -0.86
N ALA A 41 -4.69 15.91 -2.00
CA ALA A 41 -5.84 15.02 -2.05
C ALA A 41 -5.44 13.73 -1.34
N ARG A 42 -5.87 13.58 -0.08
CA ARG A 42 -5.53 12.44 0.76
C ARG A 42 -6.25 11.25 0.17
N ARG A 43 -5.56 10.45 -0.68
CA ARG A 43 -6.12 9.21 -1.21
C ARG A 43 -6.52 8.37 -0.01
N ARG A 44 -7.83 8.19 0.20
CA ARG A 44 -8.35 7.27 1.21
C ARG A 44 -7.95 5.86 0.77
N VAL A 45 -6.85 5.35 1.32
CA VAL A 45 -6.50 3.93 1.24
C VAL A 45 -7.67 3.19 1.88
N SER A 46 -8.39 2.40 1.10
CA SER A 46 -9.51 1.61 1.63
C SER A 46 -8.97 0.68 2.72
N SER A 47 -9.49 0.84 3.94
CA SER A 47 -9.16 -0.02 5.08
C SER A 47 -9.45 -1.50 4.80
N GLU A 48 -10.26 -1.78 3.77
CA GLU A 48 -10.60 -3.13 3.34
C GLU A 48 -9.43 -3.90 2.71
N GLY A 49 -8.44 -3.20 2.11
CA GLY A 49 -7.22 -3.83 1.61
C GLY A 49 -6.22 -4.17 2.72
N VAL A 50 -6.25 -3.41 3.82
CA VAL A 50 -5.27 -3.52 4.92
C VAL A 50 -5.51 -4.77 5.77
N ALA A 51 -6.77 -5.20 5.93
CA ALA A 51 -7.12 -6.34 6.80
C ALA A 51 -6.45 -7.67 6.38
N TRP A 52 -6.11 -7.83 5.10
CA TRP A 52 -5.56 -9.07 4.53
C TRP A 52 -4.13 -8.92 4.07
N ALA A 53 -3.64 -7.68 3.93
CA ALA A 53 -2.31 -7.40 3.41
C ALA A 53 -1.22 -8.04 4.27
N GLY A 54 -1.36 -8.02 5.60
CA GLY A 54 -0.41 -8.66 6.51
C GLY A 54 -0.42 -10.19 6.45
N VAL A 55 -1.60 -10.81 6.25
CA VAL A 55 -1.71 -12.26 6.08
C VAL A 55 -1.10 -12.68 4.75
N ARG A 56 -1.41 -11.95 3.68
CA ARG A 56 -0.86 -12.18 2.35
C ARG A 56 0.67 -12.06 2.33
N SER A 57 1.23 -11.04 2.98
CA SER A 57 2.69 -10.87 3.07
C SER A 57 3.32 -11.99 3.88
N SER A 58 2.71 -12.40 4.99
CA SER A 58 3.17 -13.55 5.78
C SER A 58 3.17 -14.84 4.93
N CYS A 59 2.08 -15.13 4.20
CA CYS A 59 2.01 -16.27 3.29
C CYS A 59 3.09 -16.24 2.21
N SER A 60 3.33 -15.07 1.62
CA SER A 60 4.36 -14.89 0.58
C SER A 60 5.77 -15.13 1.11
N LEU A 61 6.08 -14.63 2.32
CA LEU A 61 7.43 -14.65 2.89
C LEU A 61 7.76 -15.91 3.68
N SER A 62 6.77 -16.66 4.17
CA SER A 62 6.98 -17.86 4.97
C SER A 62 6.59 -19.13 4.23
N VAL A 63 5.29 -19.31 3.94
CA VAL A 63 4.74 -20.54 3.37
C VAL A 63 5.12 -20.72 1.90
N CYS A 64 4.95 -19.67 1.10
CA CYS A 64 5.11 -19.72 -0.35
C CYS A 64 6.49 -19.20 -0.82
N ALA A 65 7.44 -19.04 0.10
CA ALA A 65 8.75 -18.45 -0.20
C ALA A 65 9.57 -19.29 -1.20
N ALA A 66 9.48 -20.61 -1.09
CA ALA A 66 10.17 -21.57 -1.95
C ALA A 66 9.46 -21.82 -3.29
N ILE A 67 8.24 -21.32 -3.47
CA ILE A 67 7.44 -21.54 -4.68
C ILE A 67 7.93 -20.59 -5.79
N PRO A 68 8.09 -21.08 -7.03
CA PRO A 68 8.49 -20.26 -8.18
C PRO A 68 7.47 -19.15 -8.44
N ALA A 69 7.94 -18.02 -8.96
CA ALA A 69 7.13 -16.80 -9.09
C ALA A 69 5.81 -17.00 -9.85
N LEU A 70 5.77 -17.88 -10.85
CA LEU A 70 4.59 -18.17 -11.67
C LEU A 70 3.48 -18.91 -10.90
N GLU A 71 3.85 -19.79 -9.95
CA GLU A 71 2.91 -20.59 -9.15
C GLU A 71 2.65 -19.95 -7.78
N ARG A 72 3.49 -19.00 -7.38
CA ARG A 72 3.46 -18.38 -6.06
C ARG A 72 2.12 -17.76 -5.74
N GLU A 73 1.46 -17.17 -6.73
CA GLU A 73 0.15 -16.52 -6.54
C GLU A 73 -0.96 -17.50 -6.16
N VAL A 74 -0.93 -18.71 -6.73
CA VAL A 74 -1.86 -19.79 -6.39
C VAL A 74 -1.66 -20.21 -4.94
N CYS A 75 -0.41 -20.45 -4.54
CA CYS A 75 -0.06 -20.77 -3.15
C CYS A 75 -0.49 -19.67 -2.17
N ILE A 76 -0.21 -18.40 -2.49
CA ILE A 76 -0.56 -17.27 -1.62
C ILE A 76 -2.08 -17.17 -1.45
N ALA A 77 -2.85 -17.34 -2.53
CA ALA A 77 -4.31 -17.29 -2.48
C ALA A 77 -4.90 -18.43 -1.62
N TYR A 78 -4.36 -19.65 -1.75
CA TYR A 78 -4.77 -20.76 -0.90
C TYR A 78 -4.39 -20.53 0.58
N CYS A 79 -3.15 -20.13 0.84
CA CYS A 79 -2.63 -19.85 2.19
C CYS A 79 -3.42 -18.74 2.90
N THR A 80 -3.82 -17.69 2.18
CA THR A 80 -4.51 -16.53 2.79
C THR A 80 -5.91 -16.91 3.29
N SER A 81 -6.64 -17.74 2.54
CA SER A 81 -7.94 -18.25 2.94
C SER A 81 -8.34 -19.44 2.07
N PRO A 82 -8.19 -20.68 2.56
CA PRO A 82 -8.55 -21.87 1.77
C PRO A 82 -10.05 -21.90 1.45
N ALA A 83 -10.90 -21.41 2.36
CA ALA A 83 -12.34 -21.34 2.13
C ALA A 83 -12.71 -20.39 0.98
N CYS A 84 -12.10 -19.20 0.91
CA CYS A 84 -12.37 -18.29 -0.21
C CYS A 84 -11.71 -18.74 -1.51
N TYR A 85 -10.58 -19.45 -1.41
CA TYR A 85 -9.92 -20.04 -2.56
C TYR A 85 -10.82 -21.10 -3.19
N GLN A 86 -11.36 -22.04 -2.39
CA GLN A 86 -12.26 -23.07 -2.88
C GLN A 86 -13.54 -22.50 -3.52
N VAL A 87 -14.09 -21.42 -2.97
CA VAL A 87 -15.31 -20.79 -3.50
C VAL A 87 -15.10 -20.10 -4.85
N VAL A 88 -13.90 -19.59 -5.13
CA VAL A 88 -13.65 -18.75 -6.30
C VAL A 88 -12.85 -19.46 -7.38
N TYR A 89 -11.87 -20.26 -6.96
CA TYR A 89 -10.97 -21.00 -7.85
C TYR A 89 -11.32 -22.48 -7.84
N GLY A 90 -11.61 -23.08 -6.68
CA GLY A 90 -12.18 -24.42 -6.57
C GLY A 90 -11.41 -25.46 -7.38
N GLU A 91 -12.13 -26.14 -8.28
CA GLU A 91 -11.57 -27.14 -9.19
C GLU A 91 -10.88 -26.52 -10.41
N ASP A 92 -11.26 -25.30 -10.80
CA ASP A 92 -10.67 -24.52 -11.90
C ASP A 92 -9.62 -23.54 -11.37
N ALA A 93 -8.56 -24.07 -10.76
CA ALA A 93 -7.42 -23.28 -10.32
C ALA A 93 -6.76 -22.55 -11.49
N LEU A 94 -6.28 -21.31 -11.26
CA LEU A 94 -5.54 -20.59 -12.29
C LEU A 94 -4.25 -21.32 -12.62
N LEU A 95 -3.93 -21.36 -13.91
CA LEU A 95 -2.66 -21.87 -14.40
C LEU A 95 -1.50 -20.96 -13.93
N PRO A 96 -0.27 -21.49 -13.85
CA PRO A 96 0.90 -20.69 -13.50
C PRO A 96 1.08 -19.51 -14.47
N GLY A 97 1.09 -18.29 -13.92
CA GLY A 97 1.18 -17.05 -14.71
C GLY A 97 -0.13 -16.54 -15.32
N GLU A 98 -1.25 -17.25 -15.15
CA GLU A 98 -2.56 -16.77 -15.53
C GLU A 98 -3.06 -15.72 -14.53
N VAL A 99 -3.74 -14.68 -15.03
CA VAL A 99 -4.34 -13.62 -14.21
C VAL A 99 -5.78 -13.41 -14.63
N ASP A 100 -6.73 -13.77 -13.77
CA ASP A 100 -8.15 -13.49 -13.94
C ASP A 100 -8.60 -12.36 -12.98
N PRO A 101 -8.73 -11.11 -13.47
CA PRO A 101 -9.11 -9.98 -12.63
C PRO A 101 -10.56 -10.05 -12.12
N ARG A 102 -11.45 -10.78 -12.80
CA ARG A 102 -12.84 -10.97 -12.35
C ARG A 102 -12.87 -11.90 -11.14
N ARG A 103 -12.20 -13.04 -11.23
CA ARG A 103 -12.06 -13.98 -10.11
C ARG A 103 -11.27 -13.36 -8.97
N GLU A 104 -10.22 -12.58 -9.26
CA GLU A 104 -9.49 -11.87 -8.20
C GLU A 104 -10.38 -10.89 -7.41
N LYS A 105 -11.25 -10.14 -8.11
CA LYS A 105 -12.24 -9.27 -7.45
C LYS A 105 -13.23 -10.08 -6.59
N ALA A 106 -13.69 -11.23 -7.08
CA ALA A 106 -14.57 -12.13 -6.32
C ALA A 106 -13.87 -12.68 -5.07
N TYR A 107 -12.60 -13.08 -5.19
CA TYR A 107 -11.78 -13.54 -4.07
C TYR A 107 -11.60 -12.47 -3.00
N ARG A 108 -11.26 -11.24 -3.40
CA ARG A 108 -11.15 -10.09 -2.47
C ARG A 108 -12.48 -9.79 -1.78
N SER A 109 -13.60 -9.90 -2.50
CA SER A 109 -14.94 -9.73 -1.91
C SER A 109 -15.26 -10.82 -0.89
N CYS A 110 -14.91 -12.08 -1.19
CA CYS A 110 -15.05 -13.19 -0.25
C CYS A 110 -14.27 -12.92 1.05
N LEU A 111 -12.99 -12.55 0.94
CA LEU A 111 -12.17 -12.19 2.08
C LEU A 111 -12.88 -11.11 2.91
N GLN A 112 -13.26 -9.99 2.31
CA GLN A 112 -13.95 -8.89 3.01
C GLN A 112 -15.16 -9.35 3.84
N ARG A 113 -15.99 -10.25 3.30
CA ARG A 113 -17.13 -10.84 4.03
C ARG A 113 -16.66 -11.62 5.26
N VAL A 114 -15.60 -12.43 5.12
CA VAL A 114 -15.02 -13.18 6.23
C VAL A 114 -14.50 -12.24 7.35
N ALA A 115 -13.86 -11.11 7.05
CA ALA A 115 -13.38 -10.22 8.13
C ALA A 115 -14.54 -9.51 8.79
N LYS A 116 -15.52 -9.07 8.00
CA LYS A 116 -16.72 -8.43 8.52
C LYS A 116 -17.47 -9.40 9.45
N ALA A 117 -17.55 -10.68 9.09
CA ALA A 117 -18.13 -11.72 9.95
C ALA A 117 -17.32 -11.94 11.23
N ARG A 118 -15.98 -12.10 11.13
CA ARG A 118 -15.08 -12.24 12.29
C ARG A 118 -15.22 -11.08 13.28
N LYS A 119 -15.28 -9.84 12.79
CA LYS A 119 -15.45 -8.63 13.63
C LYS A 119 -16.79 -8.58 14.36
N ARG A 120 -17.84 -9.20 13.81
CA ARG A 120 -19.18 -9.22 14.38
C ARG A 120 -19.41 -10.42 15.32
N GLY A 121 -18.37 -11.19 15.64
CA GLY A 121 -18.52 -12.44 16.40
C GLY A 121 -19.26 -13.54 15.62
N GLY A 122 -19.49 -13.34 14.33
CA GLY A 122 -20.14 -14.32 13.47
C GLY A 122 -19.19 -15.47 13.14
N ARG A 123 -19.62 -16.69 13.46
CA ARG A 123 -18.94 -17.93 13.04
C ARG A 123 -19.31 -18.20 11.58
N TRP A 124 -18.65 -17.52 10.65
CA TRP A 124 -18.72 -17.84 9.21
C TRP A 124 -18.03 -19.20 8.97
N PRO A 125 -18.59 -20.07 8.12
CA PRO A 125 -18.73 -21.48 8.47
C PRO A 125 -17.41 -22.25 8.45
N PRO A 126 -17.33 -23.34 9.25
CA PRO A 126 -16.41 -24.42 8.95
C PRO A 126 -16.81 -25.04 7.60
N LEU A 127 -15.84 -25.53 6.82
CA LEU A 127 -16.07 -26.31 5.61
C LEU A 127 -17.24 -27.28 5.80
N LEU A 128 -18.38 -27.01 5.15
CA LEU A 128 -19.49 -27.94 4.89
C LEU A 128 -20.56 -27.18 4.09
N LEU A 129 -20.26 -26.91 2.82
CA LEU A 129 -21.32 -26.69 1.84
C LEU A 129 -20.86 -27.24 0.49
N GLN A 130 -21.43 -28.42 0.20
CA GLN A 130 -21.55 -29.10 -1.09
C GLN A 130 -20.28 -29.59 -1.79
N GLN A 131 -19.77 -30.75 -1.34
CA GLN A 131 -19.67 -31.88 -2.25
C GLN A 131 -21.06 -32.53 -2.28
N GLU A 132 -21.69 -32.63 -3.46
CA GLU A 132 -22.46 -33.79 -3.92
C GLU A 132 -22.57 -33.72 -5.46
N GLY A 133 -21.97 -34.69 -6.16
CA GLY A 133 -22.43 -35.15 -7.47
C GLY A 133 -21.71 -34.63 -8.72
N HIS A 134 -20.62 -35.29 -9.12
CA HIS A 134 -20.51 -35.84 -10.48
C HIS A 134 -19.45 -36.95 -10.52
N THR A 135 -19.83 -38.12 -10.01
CA THR A 135 -19.26 -39.38 -10.50
C THR A 135 -20.07 -39.77 -11.71
N ASP A 136 -19.55 -39.53 -12.92
CA ASP A 136 -19.96 -40.27 -14.12
C ASP A 136 -18.73 -40.42 -15.02
N GLU A 137 -17.87 -41.36 -14.64
CA GLU A 137 -17.03 -42.08 -15.59
C GLU A 137 -17.92 -43.22 -16.13
N PRO A 138 -18.24 -43.21 -17.42
CA PRO A 138 -18.31 -44.47 -18.15
C PRO A 138 -17.19 -44.52 -19.19
N ASP A 139 -16.34 -45.52 -19.01
CA ASP A 139 -15.55 -46.13 -20.07
C ASP A 139 -16.49 -46.53 -21.23
N ASP A 140 -16.35 -45.87 -22.38
CA ASP A 140 -16.80 -46.45 -23.64
C ASP A 140 -15.57 -46.76 -24.50
N ILE A 141 -15.20 -48.04 -24.43
CA ILE A 141 -14.46 -48.76 -25.45
C ILE A 141 -15.25 -48.69 -26.76
N LEU A 142 -14.63 -48.15 -27.81
CA LEU A 142 -14.80 -48.66 -29.16
C LEU A 142 -13.49 -48.59 -29.96
#